data_AF-A0AA39T8P5-F1
#
_entry.id   AF-A0AA39T8P5-F1
#
_cell.length_a   1.000
_cell.length_b   1.000
_cell.length_c   1.000
_cell.angle_alpha   90.00
_cell.angle_beta   90.00
_cell.angle_gamma   90.00
#
_symmetry.space_group_name_H-M   'P 1'
#
loop_
_entity.id
_entity.type
_entity.pdbx_description
1 polymer ?
#
loop_
_entity_poly.entity_id
_entity_poly.type
_entity_poly.pdbx_seq_one_letter_code
_entity_poly.pdbx_strand_id
1 'polypeptide(L)'
;MAVATLKGKPINSLCSDFFTTGWLRQAYAMVVNPVPNPEEWDIADDVRNRVVLPWKKKRLTGRPKKNRMPSVWEKRKQQSYGNCGQKGHNQKSCTNPSCSTGKPAKKARGCSVCKKEGHNKLTCPDRDKAPDPSLAPHLSSDDTDTDDEEVDS
;
A
#
# COMPACT_ATOMS: atom_id res chain seq x y z
N MET A 1 -29.55 -7.19 10.42
CA MET A 1 -30.59 -7.73 11.30
C MET A 1 -30.28 -7.28 12.71
N ALA A 2 -31.11 -6.43 13.31
CA ALA A 2 -30.95 -6.04 14.71
C ALA A 2 -31.46 -7.18 15.59
N VAL A 3 -30.64 -7.66 16.53
CA VAL A 3 -31.03 -8.73 17.47
C VAL A 3 -31.42 -8.07 18.78
N ALA A 4 -32.72 -8.03 19.06
CA ALA A 4 -33.20 -7.65 20.38
C ALA A 4 -32.79 -8.76 21.37
N THR A 5 -32.12 -8.39 22.47
CA THR A 5 -31.77 -9.32 23.55
C THR A 5 -32.55 -8.92 24.79
N LEU A 6 -33.46 -9.79 25.23
CA LEU A 6 -34.13 -9.65 26.53
C LEU A 6 -33.40 -10.57 27.53
N LYS A 7 -32.94 -10.03 28.66
CA LYS A 7 -32.19 -10.78 29.68
C LYS A 7 -32.99 -12.02 30.13
N GLY A 8 -32.38 -13.20 30.04
CA GLY A 8 -32.94 -14.45 30.53
C GLY A 8 -33.94 -15.15 29.61
N LYS A 9 -34.27 -14.60 28.44
CA LYS A 9 -35.14 -15.28 27.44
C LYS A 9 -34.31 -15.81 26.28
N PRO A 10 -34.54 -17.07 25.84
CA PRO A 10 -33.87 -17.60 24.67
C PRO A 10 -34.30 -16.79 23.44
N ILE A 11 -33.36 -16.56 22.51
CA ILE A 11 -33.58 -15.77 21.29
C ILE A 11 -34.80 -16.25 20.48
N ASN A 12 -35.06 -17.56 20.50
CA ASN A 12 -36.20 -18.18 19.83
C ASN A 12 -37.56 -17.72 20.38
N SER A 13 -37.65 -17.32 21.66
CA SER A 13 -38.89 -16.80 22.27
C SER A 13 -39.22 -15.37 21.81
N LEU A 14 -38.28 -14.68 21.17
CA LEU A 14 -38.45 -13.32 20.66
C LEU A 14 -38.92 -13.32 19.19
N CYS A 15 -38.96 -14.49 18.57
CA CYS A 15 -39.35 -14.68 17.18
C CYS A 15 -40.73 -15.31 17.11
N SER A 16 -41.52 -14.94 16.10
CA SER A 16 -42.78 -15.63 15.82
C SER A 16 -42.50 -17.03 15.27
N ASP A 17 -43.38 -17.99 15.55
CA ASP A 17 -43.24 -19.39 15.13
C ASP A 17 -43.08 -19.56 13.61
N PHE A 18 -43.57 -18.60 12.81
CA PHE A 18 -43.43 -18.56 11.35
C PHE A 18 -41.97 -18.55 10.86
N PHE A 19 -41.04 -18.08 11.68
CA PHE A 19 -39.61 -18.03 11.31
C PHE A 19 -38.81 -19.24 11.80
N THR A 20 -39.47 -20.27 12.33
CA THR A 20 -38.80 -21.51 12.72
C THR A 20 -38.39 -22.31 11.48
N THR A 21 -37.33 -23.11 11.64
CA THR A 21 -36.87 -24.03 10.58
C THR A 21 -37.94 -25.07 10.21
N GLY A 22 -38.80 -25.44 11.16
CA GLY A 22 -39.95 -26.31 10.91
C GLY A 22 -40.96 -25.68 9.94
N TRP A 23 -41.36 -24.44 10.19
CA TRP A 23 -42.26 -23.71 9.28
C TRP A 23 -41.61 -23.48 7.92
N LEU A 24 -40.34 -23.08 7.87
CA LEU A 24 -39.64 -22.92 6.59
C LEU A 24 -39.64 -24.22 5.78
N ARG A 25 -39.35 -25.36 6.42
CA ARG A 25 -39.42 -26.67 5.75
C ARG A 25 -40.83 -26.98 5.24
N GLN A 26 -41.86 -26.68 6.03
CA GLN A 26 -43.26 -26.94 5.64
C GLN A 26 -43.72 -26.04 4.48
N ALA A 27 -43.34 -24.76 4.47
CA ALA A 27 -43.65 -23.83 3.39
C ALA A 27 -43.05 -24.27 2.04
N TYR A 28 -41.88 -24.91 2.07
CA TYR A 28 -41.19 -25.45 0.90
C TYR A 28 -41.33 -26.98 0.77
N ALA A 29 -42.20 -27.63 1.55
CA ALA A 29 -42.39 -29.09 1.48
C ALA A 29 -43.12 -29.51 0.21
N MET A 30 -43.96 -28.64 -0.33
CA MET A 30 -44.64 -28.86 -1.60
C MET A 30 -43.70 -28.56 -2.77
N VAL A 31 -43.65 -29.48 -3.74
CA VAL A 31 -42.93 -29.26 -4.98
C VAL A 31 -43.84 -28.51 -5.94
N VAL A 32 -43.61 -27.21 -6.13
CA VAL A 32 -44.45 -26.37 -6.98
C VAL A 32 -44.20 -26.62 -8.48
N ASN A 33 -43.06 -27.20 -8.85
CA ASN A 33 -42.74 -27.64 -10.21
C ASN A 33 -41.62 -28.71 -10.15
N PRO A 34 -41.96 -30.00 -10.10
CA PRO A 34 -40.92 -31.04 -10.09
C PRO A 34 -40.16 -30.98 -11.41
N VAL A 35 -38.83 -31.05 -11.33
CA VAL A 35 -38.02 -31.29 -12.52
C VAL A 35 -38.27 -32.74 -12.94
N PRO A 36 -38.74 -33.01 -14.18
CA PRO A 36 -39.02 -34.36 -14.64
C PRO A 36 -37.74 -35.19 -14.72
N ASN A 37 -37.88 -36.51 -14.81
CA ASN A 37 -36.72 -37.39 -14.95
C ASN A 37 -35.95 -37.03 -16.24
N PRO A 38 -34.61 -37.06 -16.29
CA PRO A 38 -33.87 -36.73 -17.52
C PRO A 38 -34.26 -37.56 -18.75
N GLU A 39 -34.83 -38.75 -18.56
CA GLU A 39 -35.36 -39.60 -19.63
C GLU A 39 -36.67 -39.07 -20.24
N GLU A 40 -37.43 -38.29 -19.47
CA GLU A 40 -38.69 -37.66 -19.88
C GLU A 40 -38.47 -36.31 -20.57
N TRP A 41 -37.23 -35.83 -20.66
CA TRP A 41 -36.93 -34.54 -21.27
C TRP A 41 -37.00 -34.65 -22.80
N ASP A 42 -37.90 -33.88 -23.40
CA ASP A 42 -37.97 -33.70 -24.86
C ASP A 42 -36.84 -32.77 -25.32
N ILE A 43 -35.64 -33.33 -25.46
CA ILE A 43 -34.43 -32.63 -25.91
C ILE A 43 -34.26 -32.91 -27.40
N ALA A 44 -34.40 -31.87 -28.22
CA ALA A 44 -34.13 -31.93 -29.66
C ALA A 44 -32.71 -32.46 -29.97
N ASP A 45 -32.58 -33.20 -31.06
CA ASP A 45 -31.33 -33.88 -31.45
C ASP A 45 -30.15 -32.90 -31.63
N ASP A 46 -30.41 -31.67 -32.04
CA ASP A 46 -29.39 -30.62 -32.21
C ASP A 46 -28.79 -30.17 -30.87
N VAL A 47 -29.56 -30.21 -29.79
CA VAL A 47 -29.14 -29.89 -28.42
C VAL A 47 -28.47 -31.12 -27.80
N ARG A 48 -29.08 -32.30 -27.94
CA ARG A 48 -28.56 -33.58 -27.40
C ARG A 48 -27.17 -33.90 -27.95
N ASN A 49 -26.95 -33.66 -29.25
CA ASN A 49 -25.69 -33.94 -29.93
C ASN A 49 -24.72 -32.75 -29.93
N ARG A 50 -25.05 -31.64 -29.26
CA ARG A 50 -24.20 -30.45 -29.23
C ARG A 50 -22.94 -30.72 -28.41
N VAL A 51 -21.79 -30.74 -29.09
CA VAL A 51 -20.49 -30.80 -28.42
C VAL A 51 -20.17 -29.43 -27.80
N VAL A 52 -20.36 -29.30 -26.49
CA VAL A 52 -19.96 -28.10 -25.73
C VAL A 52 -18.48 -28.18 -25.40
N LEU A 53 -17.66 -27.44 -26.15
CA LEU A 53 -16.24 -27.32 -25.85
C LEU A 53 -16.02 -26.40 -24.64
N PRO A 54 -15.03 -26.69 -23.77
CA PRO A 54 -14.64 -25.76 -22.72
C PRO A 54 -14.17 -24.44 -23.34
N TRP A 55 -14.41 -23.34 -22.63
CA TRP A 55 -13.96 -22.04 -23.11
C TRP A 55 -12.44 -22.01 -23.25
N LYS A 56 -11.94 -21.90 -24.50
CA LYS A 56 -10.51 -21.99 -24.82
C LYS A 56 -9.68 -20.77 -24.38
N LYS A 57 -10.30 -19.67 -23.95
CA LYS A 57 -9.56 -18.46 -23.56
C LYS A 57 -9.06 -18.63 -22.13
N LYS A 58 -7.75 -18.81 -21.97
CA LYS A 58 -7.10 -18.70 -20.66
C LYS A 58 -7.13 -17.23 -20.22
N ARG A 59 -7.64 -16.96 -19.02
CA ARG A 59 -7.43 -15.66 -18.37
C ARG A 59 -5.92 -15.50 -18.16
N LEU A 60 -5.37 -14.35 -18.53
CA LEU A 60 -3.97 -14.04 -18.22
C LEU A 60 -3.76 -14.21 -16.71
N THR A 61 -2.65 -14.85 -16.33
CA THR A 61 -2.24 -14.95 -14.93
C THR A 61 -2.03 -13.54 -14.37
N GLY A 62 -2.57 -13.31 -13.18
CA GLY A 62 -2.47 -12.03 -12.48
C GLY A 62 -3.68 -11.12 -12.64
N ARG A 63 -3.61 -9.99 -11.94
CA ARG A 63 -4.66 -8.96 -11.94
C ARG A 63 -4.66 -8.25 -13.30
N PRO A 64 -5.83 -8.11 -13.96
CA PRO A 64 -5.93 -7.27 -15.15
C PRO A 64 -5.37 -5.87 -14.85
N LYS A 65 -4.42 -5.41 -15.68
CA LYS A 65 -3.90 -4.05 -15.57
C LYS A 65 -5.02 -3.10 -16.00
N LYS A 66 -5.67 -2.44 -15.05
CA LYS A 66 -6.60 -1.35 -15.34
C LYS A 66 -5.77 -0.11 -15.58
N ASN A 67 -5.73 0.39 -16.82
CA ASN A 67 -5.26 1.73 -17.06
C ASN A 67 -6.16 2.68 -16.27
N ARG A 68 -5.58 3.44 -15.34
CA ARG A 68 -6.31 4.44 -14.58
C ARG A 68 -6.82 5.50 -15.56
N MET A 69 -8.11 5.72 -15.57
CA MET A 69 -8.71 6.90 -16.20
C MET A 69 -8.45 8.08 -15.25
N PRO A 70 -7.65 9.09 -15.64
CA PRO A 70 -7.51 10.29 -14.83
C PRO A 70 -8.83 11.06 -14.81
N SER A 71 -9.12 11.76 -13.71
CA SER A 71 -10.23 12.72 -13.67
C SER A 71 -9.94 13.94 -14.54
N VAL A 72 -10.97 14.74 -14.84
CA VAL A 72 -10.85 15.95 -15.70
C VAL A 72 -9.78 16.92 -15.19
N TRP A 73 -9.56 16.98 -13.87
CA TRP A 73 -8.59 17.89 -13.26
C TRP A 73 -7.21 17.28 -12.99
N GLU A 74 -7.04 15.98 -13.24
CA GLU A 74 -5.76 15.30 -13.01
C GLU A 74 -4.83 15.42 -14.22
N LYS A 75 -3.85 16.31 -14.11
CA LYS A 75 -2.77 16.41 -15.11
C LYS A 75 -1.89 15.16 -15.04
N ARG A 76 -1.67 14.51 -16.18
CA ARG A 76 -0.68 13.42 -16.25
C ARG A 76 0.72 14.00 -16.04
N LYS A 77 1.39 13.56 -14.96
CA LYS A 77 2.80 13.90 -14.74
C LYS A 77 3.65 13.22 -15.82
N GLN A 78 4.35 14.03 -16.59
CA GLN A 78 5.38 13.52 -17.50
C GLN A 78 6.50 12.89 -16.66
N GLN A 79 6.89 11.67 -17.01
CA GLN A 79 8.08 11.05 -16.44
C GLN A 79 9.28 11.92 -16.82
N SER A 80 10.19 12.17 -15.88
CA SER A 80 11.41 12.93 -16.16
C SER A 80 12.58 12.24 -15.47
N TYR A 81 13.69 12.09 -16.18
CA TYR A 81 14.90 11.56 -15.59
C TYR A 81 15.77 12.71 -15.06
N GLY A 82 16.10 12.63 -13.77
CA GLY A 82 16.75 13.73 -13.03
C GLY A 82 18.12 14.15 -13.58
N ASN A 83 18.90 13.22 -14.13
CA ASN A 83 20.25 13.54 -14.60
C ASN A 83 20.26 14.29 -15.94
N CYS A 84 19.32 14.00 -16.84
CA CYS A 84 19.25 14.71 -18.13
C CYS A 84 18.38 15.96 -18.08
N GLY A 85 17.54 16.13 -17.05
CA GLY A 85 16.57 17.22 -16.93
C GLY A 85 15.41 17.20 -17.94
N GLN A 86 15.49 16.37 -18.98
CA GLN A 86 14.48 16.23 -20.02
C GLN A 86 13.24 15.45 -19.52
N LYS A 87 12.06 15.91 -19.95
CA LYS A 87 10.76 15.30 -19.64
C LYS A 87 10.37 14.28 -20.74
N GLY A 88 9.41 13.42 -20.43
CA GLY A 88 8.82 12.44 -21.34
C GLY A 88 9.48 11.06 -21.34
N HIS A 89 10.50 10.81 -20.53
CA HIS A 89 11.22 9.53 -20.54
C HIS A 89 11.73 9.12 -19.15
N ASN A 90 12.06 7.84 -18.99
CA ASN A 90 12.65 7.29 -17.76
C ASN A 90 14.13 6.94 -17.98
N GLN A 91 14.86 6.60 -16.91
CA GLN A 91 16.29 6.27 -17.00
C GLN A 91 16.64 5.24 -18.08
N LYS A 92 15.79 4.23 -18.30
CA LYS A 92 16.03 3.15 -19.27
C LYS A 92 15.84 3.59 -20.72
N SER A 93 15.01 4.61 -20.94
CA SER A 93 14.72 5.16 -22.25
C SER A 93 15.41 6.52 -22.46
N CYS A 94 16.43 6.85 -21.65
CA CYS A 94 17.21 8.06 -21.80
C CYS A 94 18.27 7.85 -22.88
N THR A 95 18.19 8.60 -23.98
CA THR A 95 19.17 8.56 -25.08
C THR A 95 20.35 9.51 -24.85
N ASN A 96 20.35 10.27 -23.75
CA ASN A 96 21.42 11.22 -23.47
C ASN A 96 22.71 10.46 -23.09
N PRO A 97 23.80 10.60 -23.86
CA PRO A 97 25.03 9.86 -23.63
C PRO A 97 25.65 10.10 -22.23
N SER A 98 25.40 11.27 -21.62
CA SER A 98 25.89 11.59 -20.28
C SER A 98 25.14 10.87 -19.15
N CYS A 99 24.01 10.23 -19.45
CA CYS A 99 23.11 9.59 -18.49
C CYS A 99 23.26 8.07 -18.43
N SER A 100 23.99 7.50 -19.39
CA SER A 100 24.28 6.07 -19.51
C SER A 100 25.38 5.61 -18.54
N THR A 101 26.17 6.55 -18.03
CA THR A 101 27.19 6.25 -17.02
C THR A 101 26.49 5.91 -15.71
N GLY A 102 26.80 4.72 -15.20
CA GLY A 102 26.31 4.29 -13.89
C GLY A 102 26.55 5.38 -12.85
N LYS A 103 25.61 5.54 -11.91
CA LYS A 103 25.75 6.51 -10.83
C LYS A 103 27.15 6.37 -10.21
N PRO A 104 27.90 7.47 -9.99
CA PRO A 104 29.16 7.38 -9.29
C PRO A 104 28.92 6.67 -7.96
N ALA A 105 29.83 5.75 -7.59
CA ALA A 105 29.75 5.05 -6.32
C ALA A 105 29.57 6.10 -5.21
N LYS A 106 28.50 5.98 -4.43
CA LYS A 106 28.31 6.86 -3.27
C LYS A 106 29.50 6.64 -2.35
N LYS A 107 30.25 7.70 -2.03
CA LYS A 107 31.31 7.62 -1.03
C LYS A 107 30.71 7.09 0.28
N ALA A 108 31.35 6.10 0.88
CA ALA A 108 30.88 5.56 2.15
C ALA A 108 30.88 6.69 3.20
N ARG A 109 29.84 6.74 4.03
CA ARG A 109 29.77 7.75 5.10
C ARG A 109 30.74 7.33 6.21
N GLY A 110 31.70 8.19 6.52
CA GLY A 110 32.57 8.02 7.67
C GLY A 110 31.82 8.20 9.00
N CYS A 111 32.36 7.62 10.06
CA CYS A 111 31.87 7.83 11.42
C CYS A 111 31.96 9.31 11.83
N SER A 112 30.92 9.84 12.48
CA SER A 112 30.91 11.25 12.89
C SER A 112 31.87 11.58 14.04
N VAL A 113 32.44 10.58 14.72
CA VAL A 113 33.39 10.75 15.83
C VAL A 113 34.83 10.68 15.31
N CYS A 114 35.21 9.58 14.66
CA CYS A 114 36.60 9.35 14.22
C CYS A 114 36.83 9.49 12.70
N LYS A 115 35.81 9.84 11.91
CA LYS A 115 35.83 10.04 10.44
C LYS A 115 36.23 8.83 9.59
N LYS A 116 36.58 7.69 10.19
CA LYS A 116 36.89 6.44 9.49
C LYS A 116 35.62 5.77 8.98
N GLU A 117 35.71 5.11 7.83
CA GLU A 117 34.61 4.37 7.21
C GLU A 117 34.45 2.98 7.85
N GLY A 118 33.35 2.27 7.54
CA GLY A 118 33.10 0.89 8.01
C GLY A 118 32.35 0.77 9.34
N HIS A 119 32.04 1.87 10.02
CA HIS A 119 31.24 1.87 11.25
C HIS A 119 30.47 3.20 11.42
N ASN A 120 29.54 3.25 12.39
CA ASN A 120 28.75 4.45 12.69
C ASN A 120 29.13 5.03 14.07
N LYS A 121 28.58 6.19 14.45
CA LYS A 121 28.84 6.81 15.77
C LYS A 121 28.59 5.84 16.94
N LEU A 122 27.57 4.99 16.82
CA LEU A 122 27.14 4.08 17.89
C LEU A 122 28.13 2.93 18.11
N THR A 123 28.81 2.47 17.07
CA THR A 123 29.79 1.38 17.10
C THR A 123 31.24 1.87 17.02
N CYS A 124 31.48 3.16 17.24
CA CYS A 124 32.82 3.72 17.22
C CYS A 124 33.61 3.32 18.47
N PRO A 125 34.84 2.76 18.33
CA PRO A 125 35.68 2.42 19.49
C PRO A 125 36.12 3.66 20.28
N ASP A 126 36.11 4.83 19.64
CA ASP A 126 36.50 6.12 20.25
C ASP A 126 35.29 6.92 20.77
N ARG A 127 34.09 6.31 20.84
CA ARG A 127 32.85 7.05 21.14
C ARG A 127 32.85 7.74 22.51
N ASP A 128 33.45 7.10 23.50
CA ASP A 128 33.42 7.53 24.91
C ASP A 128 34.80 8.01 25.39
N LYS A 129 35.75 8.23 24.47
CA LYS A 129 37.06 8.76 24.83
C LYS A 129 36.92 10.26 25.13
N ALA A 130 36.89 10.60 26.41
CA ALA A 130 36.89 11.98 26.87
C ALA A 130 38.06 12.76 26.23
N PRO A 131 37.85 14.01 25.80
CA PRO A 131 38.97 14.85 25.39
C PRO A 131 39.92 15.03 26.58
N ASP A 132 41.22 14.93 26.30
CA ASP A 132 42.28 15.07 27.30
C ASP A 132 42.11 16.40 28.05
N PRO A 133 41.96 16.41 29.40
CA PRO A 133 41.80 17.63 30.18
C PRO A 133 42.98 18.61 30.10
N SER A 134 44.12 18.21 29.54
CA SER A 134 45.35 19.02 29.58
C SER A 134 45.38 20.22 28.62
N LEU A 135 44.34 20.47 27.83
CA LEU A 135 44.33 21.48 26.75
C LEU A 135 43.13 22.45 26.82
N ALA A 136 42.72 22.89 28.01
CA ALA A 136 41.75 23.97 28.12
C ALA A 136 42.43 25.36 27.95
N PRO A 137 42.02 26.19 26.97
CA PRO A 137 42.46 27.59 26.89
C PRO A 137 41.82 28.42 28.00
N HIS A 138 42.62 29.24 28.68
CA HIS A 138 42.18 30.22 29.68
C HIS A 138 41.13 31.19 29.11
N LEU A 139 40.06 31.39 29.88
CA LEU A 139 39.03 32.41 29.68
C LEU A 139 39.53 33.74 30.22
N SER A 140 39.56 34.79 29.39
CA SER A 140 39.56 36.19 29.82
C SER A 140 38.21 36.79 29.46
N SER A 141 37.46 37.18 30.48
CA SER A 141 36.18 37.88 30.40
C SER A 141 36.37 39.29 30.93
N ASP A 142 36.14 40.27 30.05
CA ASP A 142 35.80 41.66 30.34
C ASP A 142 34.68 41.99 29.32
N ASP A 143 33.41 42.11 29.72
CA ASP A 143 32.72 43.35 30.15
C ASP A 143 32.85 44.45 29.08
N THR A 144 31.78 44.99 28.48
CA THR A 144 30.64 45.66 29.13
C THR A 144 29.37 45.68 28.26
N ASP A 145 28.22 45.57 28.94
CA ASP A 145 26.88 45.87 28.43
C ASP A 145 26.71 47.39 28.31
N THR A 146 26.27 47.89 27.15
CA THR A 146 25.84 49.28 26.96
C THR A 146 24.38 49.25 26.53
N ASP A 147 23.49 49.64 27.43
CA ASP A 147 22.10 50.00 27.16
C ASP A 147 22.07 51.23 26.21
N ASP A 148 21.52 51.05 25.00
CA ASP A 148 21.24 52.14 24.07
C ASP A 148 19.86 52.77 24.41
N GLU A 149 19.88 54.08 24.67
CA GLU A 149 18.70 54.92 24.84
C GLU A 149 17.93 55.17 23.54
N GLU A 150 16.64 55.37 23.73
CA GLU A 150 15.58 55.71 22.79
C GLU A 150 15.82 57.07 22.09
N VAL A 151 15.63 57.15 20.77
CA VAL A 151 15.38 58.43 20.07
C VAL A 151 14.32 58.25 18.98
N ASP A 152 13.15 58.82 19.24
CA ASP A 152 12.09 59.10 18.26
C ASP A 152 11.87 60.61 18.23
N SER A 153 12.25 61.26 17.11
CA SER A 153 11.73 62.53 16.56
C SER A 153 12.46 62.90 15.27
#